data_AF-A0A842LM42-F1
#
_entry.id   AF-A0A842LM42-F1
#
_cell.length_a   1.000
_cell.length_b   1.000
_cell.length_c   1.000
_cell.angle_alpha   90.00
_cell.angle_beta   90.00
_cell.angle_gamma   90.00
#
_symmetry.space_group_name_H-M   'P 1'
#
loop_
_entity.id
_entity.type
_entity.pdbx_description
1 polymer ?
#
loop_
_entity_poly.entity_id
_entity_poly.type
_entity_poly.pdbx_seq_one_letter_code
_entity_poly.pdbx_strand_id
1 'polypeptide(L)' 'MHPEKKGIRALGIAESFRKGYPLSVLAGVVMRADWKIDGFACSLATVGGMDATEAVLKIFRDLSRRDI' A
#
# COMPACT_ATOMS: atom_id res chain seq x y z
N MET A 1 -18.09 -11.10 4.14
CA MET A 1 -17.67 -10.03 3.22
C MET A 1 -18.21 -10.39 1.84
N HIS A 2 -18.82 -9.45 1.10
CA HIS A 2 -19.46 -9.72 -0.21
C HIS A 2 -18.62 -9.06 -1.32
N PRO A 3 -17.47 -9.64 -1.72
CA PRO A 3 -16.51 -9.04 -2.67
C PRO A 3 -17.13 -8.68 -4.03
N GLU A 4 -18.28 -9.25 -4.38
CA GLU A 4 -19.05 -8.94 -5.57
C GLU A 4 -19.69 -7.53 -5.59
N LYS A 5 -19.71 -6.83 -4.44
CA LYS A 5 -20.21 -5.44 -4.39
C LYS A 5 -19.23 -4.49 -5.07
N LYS A 6 -19.68 -3.82 -6.14
CA LYS A 6 -18.93 -2.82 -6.94
C LYS A 6 -18.36 -1.63 -6.15
N GLY A 7 -18.81 -1.42 -4.92
CA GLY A 7 -18.34 -0.34 -4.04
C GLY A 7 -17.21 -0.74 -3.09
N ILE A 8 -16.81 -2.02 -3.05
CA ILE A 8 -15.74 -2.48 -2.18
C ILE A 8 -14.40 -1.95 -2.68
N ARG A 9 -13.61 -1.46 -1.73
CA ARG A 9 -12.25 -1.01 -1.93
C ARG A 9 -11.30 -1.96 -1.22
N ALA A 10 -10.11 -2.07 -1.77
CA ALA A 10 -9.00 -2.77 -1.14
C ALA A 10 -7.74 -1.91 -1.28
N LEU A 11 -6.90 -1.94 -0.25
CA LEU A 11 -5.54 -1.43 -0.29
C LEU A 11 -4.59 -2.58 -0.66
N GLY A 12 -4.01 -2.53 -1.85
CA GLY A 12 -2.91 -3.42 -2.24
C GLY A 12 -1.57 -2.78 -1.90
N ILE A 13 -0.64 -3.55 -1.33
CA ILE A 13 0.74 -3.12 -1.03
C ILE A 13 1.71 -3.98 -1.85
N ALA A 14 2.70 -3.35 -2.47
CA ALA A 14 3.81 -4.03 -3.14
C ALA A 14 5.14 -3.39 -2.71
N GLU A 15 6.18 -4.21 -2.58
CA GLU A 15 7.55 -3.78 -2.29
C GLU A 15 8.46 -4.02 -3.49
N SER A 16 9.40 -3.11 -3.72
CA SER A 16 10.51 -3.29 -4.66
C SER A 16 11.82 -2.80 -4.06
N PHE A 17 12.88 -3.59 -4.18
CA PHE A 17 14.22 -3.21 -3.75
C PHE A 17 15.26 -3.60 -4.79
N ARG A 18 16.42 -2.92 -4.73
CA ARG A 18 17.57 -3.22 -5.58
C ARG A 18 18.70 -3.76 -4.74
N LYS A 19 19.30 -4.88 -5.16
CA LYS A 19 20.49 -5.44 -4.50
C LYS A 19 21.60 -4.38 -4.40
N GLY A 20 22.23 -4.29 -3.22
CA GLY A 20 23.27 -3.31 -2.92
C GLY A 20 22.76 -1.93 -2.48
N TYR A 21 21.44 -1.71 -2.46
CA TYR A 21 20.85 -0.49 -1.91
C TYR A 21 20.25 -0.77 -0.52
N PRO A 22 20.36 0.17 0.43
CA PRO A 22 19.90 -0.03 1.80
C PRO A 22 18.38 0.12 1.97
N LEU A 23 17.68 0.65 0.96
CA LEU A 23 16.25 0.98 1.04
C LEU A 23 15.42 0.22 0.00
N SER A 24 14.24 -0.22 0.42
CA SER A 24 13.16 -0.70 -0.43
C SER A 24 12.07 0.36 -0.55
N VAL A 25 11.39 0.37 -1.69
CA VAL A 25 10.21 1.21 -1.94
C VAL A 25 8.97 0.36 -1.73
N LEU A 26 8.06 0.83 -0.88
CA LEU A 26 6.72 0.28 -0.74
C LEU A 26 5.74 1.20 -1.46
N ALA A 27 4.89 0.63 -2.28
CA ALA A 27 3.80 1.31 -2.98
C ALA A 27 2.46 0.73 -2.52
N GLY A 28 1.53 1.60 -2.16
CA GLY A 28 0.16 1.24 -1.81
C GLY A 28 -0.84 1.85 -2.77
N VAL A 29 -1.82 1.07 -3.22
CA VAL A 29 -2.88 1.50 -4.13
C VAL A 29 -4.24 1.10 -3.58
N VAL A 30 -5.14 2.07 -3.46
CA VAL A 30 -6.54 1.82 -3.18
C VAL A 30 -7.28 1.68 -4.50
N MET A 31 -7.82 0.49 -4.73
CA MET A 31 -8.61 0.19 -5.91
C MET A 31 -9.99 -0.34 -5.55
N ARG A 32 -10.94 -0.11 -6.47
CA ARG A 32 -12.29 -0.66 -6.42
C ARG A 32 -12.43 -1.88 -7.33
N ALA A 33 -13.44 -2.69 -7.09
CA ALA A 33 -13.78 -3.85 -7.93
C ALA A 33 -14.12 -3.49 -9.39
N ASP A 34 -14.44 -2.22 -9.68
CA ASP A 34 -14.64 -1.70 -11.05
C ASP A 34 -13.34 -1.14 -11.68
N TRP A 35 -12.18 -1.53 -11.16
CA TRP A 35 -10.84 -1.16 -11.64
C TRP A 35 -10.48 0.32 -11.51
N LYS A 36 -11.29 1.12 -10.81
CA LYS A 36 -10.95 2.51 -10.51
C LYS A 36 -9.91 2.57 -9.39
N ILE A 37 -8.84 3.31 -9.64
CA ILE A 37 -7.86 3.69 -8.64
C ILE A 37 -8.37 4.94 -7.96
N ASP A 38 -8.64 4.83 -6.66
CA ASP A 38 -9.14 5.95 -5.89
C ASP A 38 -8.01 6.70 -5.17
N GLY A 39 -6.79 6.14 -5.10
CA GLY A 39 -5.63 6.78 -4.46
C GLY A 39 -4.40 5.88 -4.40
N PHE A 40 -3.22 6.49 -4.25
CA PHE A 40 -1.96 5.78 -4.06
C PHE A 40 -1.03 6.57 -3.12
N ALA A 41 -0.12 5.87 -2.44
CA ALA A 41 0.92 6.46 -1.61
C ALA A 41 2.16 5.57 -1.63
N CYS A 42 3.31 6.15 -1.33
CA CYS A 42 4.58 5.44 -1.27
C CYS A 42 5.31 5.72 0.05
N SER A 43 6.09 4.74 0.49
CA SER A 43 7.00 4.88 1.62
C SER A 43 8.30 4.11 1.35
N LEU A 44 9.27 4.28 2.23
CA LEU A 44 10.53 3.55 2.20
C LEU A 44 10.62 2.65 3.43
N ALA A 45 11.28 1.51 3.29
CA ALA A 45 11.71 0.68 4.40
C ALA A 45 13.17 0.27 4.19
N THR A 46 13.82 -0.19 5.25
CA THR A 46 15.21 -0.63 5.21
C THR A 46 15.28 -2.09 4.74
N VAL A 47 16.12 -2.40 3.75
CA VAL A 47 16.30 -3.77 3.27
C VAL A 47 16.95 -4.61 4.36
N GLY A 48 16.25 -5.66 4.80
CA GLY A 48 16.68 -6.50 5.93
C GLY A 48 16.48 -5.84 7.30
N GLY A 49 15.82 -4.67 7.36
CA GLY A 49 15.42 -4.01 8.59
C GLY A 49 14.11 -4.57 9.16
N MET A 50 13.54 -3.85 10.13
CA MET A 50 12.29 -4.21 10.81
C MET A 50 11.23 -3.09 10.75
N ASP A 51 11.41 -2.10 9.86
CA ASP A 51 10.59 -0.90 9.72
C ASP A 51 9.49 -1.02 8.64
N ALA A 52 9.31 -2.22 8.07
CA ALA A 52 8.32 -2.46 7.01
C ALA A 52 6.87 -2.23 7.50
N THR A 53 6.55 -2.58 8.75
CA THR A 53 5.21 -2.36 9.31
C THR A 53 4.89 -0.88 9.44
N GLU A 54 5.84 -0.08 9.93
CA GLU A 54 5.74 1.37 10.04
C GLU A 54 5.58 2.01 8.66
N ALA A 55 6.30 1.52 7.66
CA ALA A 55 6.19 1.96 6.27
C ALA A 55 4.78 1.71 5.71
N VAL A 56 4.22 0.50 5.91
CA VAL A 56 2.83 0.18 5.51
C VAL A 56 1.81 1.04 6.27
N LEU A 57 2.00 1.23 7.58
CA LEU A 57 1.13 2.09 8.37
C LEU A 57 1.19 3.54 7.90
N LYS A 58 2.35 4.02 7.47
CA LYS A 58 2.50 5.35 6.88
C LYS A 58 1.67 5.47 5.60
N ILE A 59 1.77 4.51 4.68
CA ILE A 59 0.94 4.46 3.47
C ILE A 59 -0.56 4.50 3.82
N PHE A 60 -0.99 3.66 4.76
CA PHE A 60 -2.40 3.59 5.17
C PHE A 60 -2.90 4.94 5.74
N ARG A 61 -2.09 5.57 6.60
CA ARG A 61 -2.43 6.88 7.20
C ARG A 61 -2.42 7.99 6.15
N ASP A 62 -1.45 8.02 5.25
CA ASP A 62 -1.35 9.04 4.19
C ASP A 62 -2.54 8.98 3.22
N LEU A 63 -3.06 7.78 2.95
CA LEU A 63 -4.28 7.60 2.15
C LEU A 63 -5.55 8.09 2.88
N SER A 64 -5.54 8.13 4.22
CA SER A 64 -6.57 8.74 5.08
C SER A 64 -8.02 8.32 4.73
N ARG A 65 -8.22 7.04 4.41
CA ARG A 65 -9.49 6.47 3.96
C ARG A 65 -10.06 5.51 5.00
N ARG A 66 -11.28 5.79 5.46
CA ARG A 66 -11.99 4.99 6.48
C ARG A 66 -12.76 3.81 5.90
N ASP A 67 -12.83 3.73 4.58
CA ASP A 67 -13.58 2.77 3.78
C ASP A 67 -12.68 1.74 3.09
N ILE A 68 -11.45 1.56 3.59
CA ILE A 68 -10.47 0.52 3.24
C ILE A 68 -10.08 -0.28 4.48
#